data_AF-A0A537ZQG4-F1
#
_entry.id   AF-A0A537ZQG4-F1
#
_cell.length_a   1.000
_cell.length_b   1.000
_cell.length_c   1.000
_cell.angle_alpha   90.00
_cell.angle_beta   90.00
_cell.angle_gamma   90.00
#
_symmetry.space_group_name_H-M   'P 1'
#
loop_
_entity.id
_entity.type
_entity.pdbx_description
1 polymer ?
#
loop_
_entity_poly.entity_id
_entity_poly.type
_entity_poly.pdbx_seq_one_letter_code
_entity_poly.pdbx_strand_id
1 'polypeptide(L)'
;MRGRAFVWIAACVLVVLAARTLAYQLAPRPTLVGMRLEQAVGGPRLAVVAVAAVAGALVLAAAVVWLAALAVRERHLLVGGPAPEPIRPARVLVDAGALFVASSLVFDALESYLHWRAGLGFHGLHCLIGPVHRDALPLLAAASLVAAAVVAAASHLVRWMRRTLRALARRRVPYFSPPVLVPARPALAVARPASERLRTRGPPSVAVTR
;
A
#
# COMPACT_ATOMS: atom_id res chain seq x y z
N MET A 1 3.72 -9.89 18.39
CA MET A 1 3.47 -8.43 18.42
C MET A 1 4.69 -7.59 18.05
N ARG A 2 5.91 -7.95 18.52
CA ARG A 2 7.17 -7.21 18.27
C ARG A 2 7.44 -6.82 16.80
N GLY A 3 7.28 -7.76 15.85
CA GLY A 3 7.55 -7.47 14.43
C GLY A 3 6.63 -6.43 13.79
N ARG A 4 5.37 -6.31 14.25
CA ARG A 4 4.45 -5.29 13.73
C ARG A 4 4.81 -3.89 14.24
N ALA A 5 5.17 -3.78 15.52
CA ALA A 5 5.64 -2.53 16.08
C ALA A 5 6.90 -2.04 15.35
N PHE A 6 7.86 -2.94 15.10
CA PHE A 6 9.08 -2.60 14.37
C PHE A 6 8.81 -2.04 12.97
N VAL A 7 7.91 -2.67 12.19
CA VAL A 7 7.54 -2.16 10.85
C VAL A 7 6.95 -0.75 10.92
N TRP A 8 6.05 -0.49 11.88
CA TRP A 8 5.43 0.83 12.02
C TRP A 8 6.40 1.90 12.53
N ILE A 9 7.30 1.54 13.45
CA ILE A 9 8.39 2.43 13.89
C ILE A 9 9.30 2.77 12.71
N ALA A 10 9.74 1.76 11.95
CA ALA A 10 10.57 1.97 10.78
C ALA A 10 9.87 2.84 9.73
N ALA A 11 8.59 2.59 9.46
CA ALA A 11 7.79 3.42 8.56
C ALA A 11 7.70 4.87 9.06
N CYS A 12 7.47 5.09 10.35
CA CYS A 12 7.43 6.43 10.95
C CYS A 12 8.75 7.16 10.80
N VAL A 13 9.87 6.50 11.11
CA VAL A 13 11.22 7.07 10.94
C VAL A 13 11.47 7.43 9.48
N LEU A 14 11.17 6.54 8.53
CA LEU A 14 11.35 6.81 7.11
C LEU A 14 10.49 7.99 6.63
N VAL A 15 9.23 8.06 7.06
CA VAL A 15 8.34 9.19 6.73
C VAL A 15 8.91 10.51 7.24
N VAL A 16 9.34 10.56 8.51
CA VAL A 16 9.91 11.77 9.12
C VAL A 16 11.18 12.20 8.39
N LEU A 17 12.11 11.27 8.16
CA LEU A 17 13.38 11.58 7.49
C LEU A 17 13.18 12.01 6.03
N ALA A 18 12.27 11.36 5.30
CA ALA A 18 11.95 11.73 3.93
C ALA A 18 11.28 13.10 3.85
N ALA A 19 10.25 13.34 4.68
CA ALA A 19 9.56 14.63 4.72
C ALA A 19 10.51 15.76 5.13
N ARG A 20 11.37 15.53 6.13
CA ARG A 20 12.41 16.48 6.53
C ARG A 20 13.36 16.79 5.39
N THR A 21 13.91 15.77 4.75
CA THR A 21 14.85 15.95 3.63
C THR A 21 14.20 16.76 2.50
N LEU A 22 12.96 16.43 2.13
CA LEU A 22 12.21 17.14 1.10
C LEU A 22 11.90 18.58 1.53
N ALA A 23 11.46 18.80 2.77
CA ALA A 23 11.15 20.14 3.28
C ALA A 23 12.38 21.06 3.22
N TYR A 24 13.57 20.58 3.58
CA TYR A 24 14.80 21.37 3.47
C TYR A 24 15.25 21.60 2.03
N GLN A 25 14.99 20.67 1.11
CA GLN A 25 15.31 20.88 -0.31
C GLN A 25 14.34 21.85 -0.99
N LEU A 26 13.09 21.90 -0.51
CA LEU A 26 12.05 22.80 -1.01
C LEU A 26 12.03 24.16 -0.30
N ALA A 27 12.69 24.28 0.86
CA ALA A 27 12.79 25.53 1.59
C ALA A 27 13.34 26.65 0.66
N PRO A 28 12.70 27.83 0.63
CA PRO A 28 13.13 28.92 -0.24
C PRO A 28 14.60 29.24 -0.02
N ARG A 29 15.42 29.03 -1.05
CA ARG A 29 16.80 29.52 -1.03
C ARG A 29 16.76 31.00 -1.37
N PRO A 30 17.36 31.89 -0.56
CA PRO A 30 17.37 33.33 -0.80
C PRO A 30 18.29 33.65 -2.00
N THR A 31 17.85 33.29 -3.19
CA THR A 31 18.46 33.70 -4.45
C THR A 31 17.68 34.90 -4.97
N LEU A 32 18.39 35.88 -5.53
CA LEU A 32 17.79 37.07 -6.14
C LEU A 32 16.71 36.73 -7.18
N VAL A 33 16.93 35.65 -7.94
CA VAL A 33 15.98 35.14 -8.94
C VAL A 33 14.74 34.51 -8.29
N GLY A 34 14.92 33.71 -7.24
CA GLY A 34 13.81 33.10 -6.50
C GLY A 34 12.88 34.13 -5.85
N MET A 35 13.46 35.15 -5.20
CA MET A 35 12.67 36.22 -4.58
C MET A 35 11.91 37.07 -5.62
N ARG A 36 12.51 37.38 -6.77
CA ARG A 36 11.83 38.11 -7.85
C ARG A 36 10.69 37.31 -8.47
N LEU A 37 10.85 35.99 -8.65
CA LEU A 37 9.79 35.12 -9.18
C LEU A 37 8.65 34.94 -8.18
N GLU A 38 8.94 34.77 -6.89
CA GLU A 38 7.91 34.72 -5.84
C GLU A 38 7.11 36.01 -5.76
N GLN A 39 7.76 37.17 -5.90
CA GLN A 39 7.10 38.48 -5.92
C GLN A 39 6.28 38.72 -7.20
N ALA A 40 6.78 38.26 -8.36
CA ALA A 40 6.13 38.49 -9.65
C ALA A 40 4.92 37.59 -9.91
N VAL A 41 4.99 36.31 -9.49
CA VAL A 41 3.96 35.31 -9.82
C VAL A 41 3.08 34.98 -8.60
N GLY A 42 3.48 35.43 -7.41
CA GLY A 42 2.93 34.92 -6.15
C GLY A 42 3.35 33.46 -6.01
N GLY A 43 4.38 33.20 -5.21
CA GLY A 43 4.95 31.85 -5.03
C GLY A 43 3.89 30.75 -4.83
N PRO A 44 4.22 29.48 -5.13
CA PRO A 44 3.25 28.38 -5.14
C PRO A 44 2.43 28.37 -3.85
N ARG A 45 1.11 28.58 -4.00
CA ARG A 45 0.20 28.62 -2.84
C ARG A 45 0.25 27.26 -2.16
N LEU A 46 0.51 27.23 -0.85
CA LEU A 46 0.57 26.00 -0.04
C LEU A 46 -0.58 25.03 -0.34
N ALA A 47 -1.79 25.55 -0.54
CA ALA A 47 -2.95 24.74 -0.91
C ALA A 47 -2.74 23.96 -2.22
N VAL A 48 -2.14 24.57 -3.25
CA VAL A 48 -1.85 23.93 -4.54
C VAL A 48 -0.79 22.85 -4.36
N VAL A 49 0.29 23.15 -3.64
CA VAL A 49 1.35 22.16 -3.34
C VAL A 49 0.78 20.99 -2.55
N ALA A 50 -0.05 21.27 -1.55
CA ALA A 50 -0.68 20.25 -0.73
C ALA A 50 -1.61 19.36 -1.53
N VAL A 51 -2.49 19.94 -2.35
CA VAL A 51 -3.39 19.19 -3.22
C VAL A 51 -2.60 18.35 -4.21
N ALA A 52 -1.59 18.91 -4.87
CA ALA A 52 -0.77 18.20 -5.84
C ALA A 52 0.01 17.03 -5.19
N ALA A 53 0.64 17.26 -4.03
CA ALA A 53 1.39 16.24 -3.31
C ALA A 53 0.47 15.10 -2.83
N VAL A 54 -0.68 15.43 -2.24
CA VAL A 54 -1.64 14.44 -1.75
C VAL A 54 -2.30 13.68 -2.91
N ALA A 55 -2.67 14.37 -3.99
CA ALA A 55 -3.23 13.73 -5.17
C ALA A 55 -2.22 12.78 -5.83
N GLY A 56 -0.96 13.22 -6.01
CA GLY A 56 0.11 12.39 -6.52
C GLY A 56 0.38 11.16 -5.64
N ALA A 57 0.40 11.36 -4.31
CA ALA A 57 0.53 10.26 -3.35
C ALA A 57 -0.65 9.29 -3.39
N LEU A 58 -1.88 9.78 -3.58
CA LEU A 58 -3.07 8.95 -3.72
C LEU A 58 -3.00 8.09 -4.98
N VAL A 59 -2.60 8.66 -6.12
CA VAL A 59 -2.39 7.93 -7.38
C VAL A 59 -1.32 6.85 -7.19
N LEU A 60 -0.18 7.20 -6.59
CA LEU A 60 0.90 6.25 -6.33
C LEU A 60 0.47 5.13 -5.37
N ALA A 61 -0.19 5.48 -4.28
CA ALA A 61 -0.73 4.52 -3.32
C ALA A 61 -1.74 3.57 -3.97
N ALA A 62 -2.65 4.10 -4.78
CA ALA A 62 -3.62 3.31 -5.54
C ALA A 62 -2.91 2.36 -6.51
N ALA A 63 -1.89 2.83 -7.24
CA ALA A 63 -1.10 2.01 -8.14
C ALA A 63 -0.38 0.86 -7.41
N VAL A 64 0.27 1.14 -6.27
CA VAL A 64 0.95 0.12 -5.46
C VAL A 64 -0.02 -0.95 -4.95
N VAL A 65 -1.16 -0.53 -4.41
CA VAL A 65 -2.20 -1.44 -3.91
C VAL A 65 -2.81 -2.25 -5.05
N TRP A 66 -3.07 -1.62 -6.19
CA TRP A 66 -3.62 -2.27 -7.37
C TRP A 66 -2.67 -3.32 -7.94
N LEU A 67 -1.38 -3.02 -8.10
CA LEU A 67 -0.36 -3.97 -8.56
C LEU A 67 -0.23 -5.17 -7.61
N ALA A 68 -0.24 -4.94 -6.30
CA ALA A 68 -0.18 -6.03 -5.32
C ALA A 68 -1.42 -6.93 -5.38
N ALA A 69 -2.61 -6.33 -5.51
CA ALA A 69 -3.86 -7.08 -5.66
C ALA A 69 -3.91 -7.85 -6.99
N LEU A 70 -3.45 -7.25 -8.09
CA LEU A 70 -3.37 -7.88 -9.40
C LEU A 70 -2.42 -9.07 -9.39
N ALA A 71 -1.21 -8.90 -8.85
CA ALA A 71 -0.22 -9.98 -8.72
C ALA A 71 -0.78 -11.18 -7.92
N VAL A 72 -1.46 -10.93 -6.81
CA VAL A 72 -2.10 -12.00 -6.02
C VAL A 72 -3.27 -12.63 -6.78
N ARG A 73 -4.09 -11.84 -7.47
CA ARG A 73 -5.23 -12.33 -8.26
C ARG A 73 -4.76 -13.26 -9.39
N GLU A 74 -3.77 -12.83 -10.18
CA GLU A 74 -3.24 -13.63 -11.29
C GLU A 74 -2.67 -14.96 -10.80
N ARG A 75 -1.86 -14.94 -9.74
CA ARG A 75 -1.31 -16.17 -9.16
C ARG A 75 -2.39 -17.04 -8.51
N HIS A 76 -3.43 -16.45 -7.93
CA HIS A 76 -4.54 -17.19 -7.38
C HIS A 76 -5.37 -17.89 -8.46
N LEU A 77 -5.59 -17.27 -9.62
CA LEU A 77 -6.28 -17.91 -10.75
C LEU A 77 -5.56 -19.17 -11.24
N LEU A 78 -4.23 -19.20 -11.16
CA LEU A 78 -3.42 -20.37 -11.52
C LEU A 78 -3.49 -21.49 -10.47
N VAL A 79 -3.53 -21.15 -9.19
CA VAL A 79 -3.48 -22.13 -8.08
C VAL A 79 -4.87 -22.64 -7.69
N GLY A 80 -5.91 -21.80 -7.83
CA GLY A 80 -7.27 -22.08 -7.38
C GLY A 80 -7.43 -22.03 -5.85
N GLY A 81 -8.58 -22.53 -5.38
CA GLY A 81 -8.96 -22.60 -3.96
C GLY A 81 -9.75 -21.38 -3.45
N PRO A 82 -9.89 -21.22 -2.12
CA PRO A 82 -10.65 -20.10 -1.54
C PRO A 82 -10.07 -18.74 -1.92
N ALA A 83 -10.93 -17.77 -2.22
CA ALA A 83 -10.52 -16.42 -2.59
C ALA A 83 -9.55 -15.79 -1.55
N PRO A 84 -8.53 -15.03 -1.99
CA PRO A 84 -7.66 -14.30 -1.09
C PRO A 84 -8.41 -13.17 -0.39
N GLU A 85 -8.03 -12.85 0.84
CA GLU A 85 -8.62 -11.73 1.58
C GLU A 85 -8.22 -10.40 0.88
N PRO A 86 -9.20 -9.54 0.51
CA PRO A 86 -8.93 -8.31 -0.21
C PRO A 86 -8.20 -7.29 0.68
N ILE A 87 -7.43 -6.40 0.04
CA ILE A 87 -6.92 -5.20 0.70
C ILE A 87 -8.12 -4.27 0.96
N ARG A 88 -8.28 -3.80 2.20
CA ARG A 88 -9.39 -2.91 2.59
C ARG A 88 -8.91 -1.45 2.53
N PRO A 89 -9.39 -0.61 1.57
CA PRO A 89 -8.90 0.76 1.42
C PRO A 89 -9.10 1.61 2.68
N ALA A 90 -10.25 1.46 3.36
CA ALA A 90 -10.52 2.16 4.62
C ALA A 90 -9.46 1.90 5.68
N ARG A 91 -8.94 0.67 5.76
CA ARG A 91 -7.86 0.34 6.70
C ARG A 91 -6.53 1.00 6.32
N VAL A 92 -6.23 1.07 5.02
CA VAL A 92 -5.04 1.81 4.54
C VAL A 92 -5.14 3.29 4.91
N LEU A 93 -6.32 3.90 4.76
CA LEU A 93 -6.55 5.29 5.14
C LEU A 93 -6.45 5.52 6.65
N VAL A 94 -6.99 4.62 7.48
CA VAL A 94 -6.85 4.69 8.95
C VAL A 94 -5.39 4.57 9.35
N ASP A 95 -4.69 3.58 8.80
CA ASP A 95 -3.27 3.37 9.07
C ASP A 95 -2.42 4.57 8.60
N ALA A 96 -2.75 5.17 7.46
CA ALA A 96 -2.12 6.39 6.95
C ALA A 96 -2.37 7.59 7.87
N GLY A 97 -3.62 7.77 8.35
CA GLY A 97 -3.97 8.83 9.29
C GLY A 97 -3.24 8.69 10.62
N ALA A 98 -3.16 7.46 11.17
CA ALA A 98 -2.41 7.19 12.38
C ALA A 98 -0.90 7.47 12.19
N LEU A 99 -0.33 7.04 11.07
CA LEU A 99 1.07 7.31 10.73
C LEU A 99 1.34 8.81 10.53
N PHE A 100 0.40 9.54 9.93
CA PHE A 100 0.50 10.99 9.75
C PHE A 100 0.53 11.73 11.09
N VAL A 101 -0.37 11.39 12.02
CA VAL A 101 -0.38 11.99 13.35
C VAL A 101 0.93 11.68 14.10
N ALA A 102 1.34 10.40 14.11
CA ALA A 102 2.56 9.98 14.79
C ALA A 102 3.81 10.65 14.19
N SER A 103 3.94 10.66 12.87
CA SER A 103 5.08 11.28 12.19
C SER A 103 5.11 12.81 12.35
N SER A 104 3.96 13.47 12.40
CA SER A 104 3.90 14.91 12.70
C SER A 104 4.42 15.24 14.10
N LEU A 105 4.04 14.46 15.11
CA LEU A 105 4.55 14.62 16.47
C LEU A 105 6.05 14.34 16.57
N VAL A 106 6.53 13.28 15.90
CA VAL A 106 7.96 12.93 15.90
C VAL A 106 8.79 13.97 15.15
N PHE A 107 8.29 14.48 14.02
CA PHE A 107 8.92 15.56 13.26
C PHE A 107 9.05 16.82 14.13
N ASP A 108 7.96 17.24 14.76
CA ASP A 108 7.92 18.42 15.62
C ASP A 108 8.91 18.32 16.80
N ALA A 109 8.92 17.18 17.47
CA ALA A 109 9.85 16.90 18.58
C ALA A 109 11.31 16.90 18.11
N LEU A 110 11.59 16.28 16.96
CA LEU A 110 12.94 16.21 16.38
C LEU A 110 13.44 17.61 16.01
N GLU A 111 12.68 18.39 15.25
CA GLU A 111 13.06 19.74 14.84
C GLU A 111 13.21 20.67 16.04
N SER A 112 12.28 20.61 17.00
CA SER A 112 12.38 21.38 18.25
C SER A 112 13.65 21.05 19.04
N TYR A 113 14.01 19.77 19.11
CA TYR A 113 15.24 19.33 19.75
C TYR A 113 16.48 19.85 19.01
N LEU A 114 16.49 19.80 17.68
CA LEU A 114 17.60 20.31 16.88
C LEU A 114 17.78 21.83 17.03
N HIS A 115 16.69 22.59 17.03
CA HIS A 115 16.73 24.05 17.26
C HIS A 115 17.22 24.40 18.67
N TRP A 116 16.77 23.66 19.68
CA TRP A 116 17.27 23.83 21.04
C TRP A 116 18.77 23.57 21.12
N ARG A 117 19.25 22.47 20.50
CA ARG A 117 20.68 22.13 20.40
C ARG A 117 21.51 23.17 19.64
N ALA A 118 20.89 23.87 18.69
CA ALA A 118 21.51 24.95 17.92
C ALA A 118 21.49 26.32 18.64
N GLY A 119 20.93 26.40 19.86
CA GLY A 119 20.83 27.66 20.61
C GLY A 119 19.71 28.58 20.15
N LEU A 120 18.82 28.12 19.25
CA LEU A 120 17.68 28.89 18.75
C LEU A 120 16.46 28.83 19.69
N GLY A 121 16.52 27.97 20.71
CA GLY A 121 15.42 27.74 21.66
C GLY A 121 14.43 26.68 21.20
N PHE A 122 13.49 26.35 22.09
CA PHE A 122 12.44 25.37 21.82
C PHE A 122 11.27 26.03 21.08
N HIS A 123 10.94 25.51 19.91
CA HIS A 123 9.91 26.09 19.03
C HIS A 123 8.57 25.33 19.10
N GLY A 124 8.57 24.08 19.56
CA GLY A 124 7.38 23.22 19.60
C GLY A 124 6.69 23.19 18.24
N LEU A 125 5.34 23.23 18.25
CA LEU A 125 4.49 23.19 17.05
C LEU A 125 4.85 24.22 15.97
N HIS A 126 5.55 25.31 16.31
CA HIS A 126 6.03 26.28 15.34
C HIS A 126 7.02 25.65 14.33
N CYS A 127 7.69 24.55 14.67
CA CYS A 127 8.48 23.76 13.72
C CYS A 127 7.62 23.09 12.64
N LEU A 128 6.35 22.80 12.93
CA LEU A 128 5.44 22.12 12.01
C LEU A 128 4.59 23.08 11.17
N ILE A 129 4.18 24.22 11.74
CA ILE A 129 3.30 25.21 11.08
C ILE A 129 4.03 26.50 10.66
N GLY A 130 5.27 26.67 11.07
CA GLY A 130 6.04 27.88 10.82
C GLY A 130 6.46 28.04 9.35
N PRO A 131 6.91 29.25 8.97
CA PRO A 131 7.22 29.58 7.58
C PRO A 131 8.38 28.76 7.00
N VAL A 132 9.31 28.30 7.84
CA VAL A 132 10.49 27.52 7.43
C VAL A 132 10.10 26.12 6.93
N HIS A 133 9.04 25.56 7.49
CA HIS A 133 8.57 24.19 7.22
C HIS A 133 7.14 24.17 6.70
N ARG A 134 6.76 25.21 5.94
CA ARG A 134 5.40 25.39 5.43
C ARG A 134 4.86 24.16 4.69
N ASP A 135 5.74 23.42 4.01
CA ASP A 135 5.39 22.23 3.23
C ASP A 135 5.50 20.91 4.02
N ALA A 136 5.91 20.93 5.29
CA ALA A 136 6.13 19.71 6.08
C ALA A 136 4.84 18.90 6.27
N LEU A 137 3.73 19.56 6.62
CA LEU A 137 2.44 18.88 6.82
C LEU A 137 1.96 18.15 5.55
N PRO A 138 1.91 18.80 4.37
CA PRO A 138 1.60 18.09 3.12
C PRO A 138 2.54 16.93 2.79
N LEU A 139 3.85 17.11 2.99
CA LEU A 139 4.85 16.07 2.72
C LEU A 139 4.67 14.87 3.66
N LEU A 140 4.43 15.11 4.95
CA LEU A 140 4.15 14.08 5.95
C LEU A 140 2.86 13.32 5.62
N ALA A 141 1.80 14.02 5.21
CA ALA A 141 0.54 13.40 4.80
C ALA A 141 0.72 12.51 3.57
N ALA A 142 1.37 13.03 2.52
CA ALA A 142 1.67 12.30 1.29
C ALA A 142 2.54 11.06 1.57
N ALA A 143 3.64 11.22 2.32
CA ALA A 143 4.54 10.13 2.65
C ALA A 143 3.87 9.07 3.53
N SER A 144 3.02 9.47 4.49
CA SER A 144 2.27 8.54 5.34
C SER A 144 1.28 7.69 4.54
N LEU A 145 0.60 8.29 3.56
CA LEU A 145 -0.31 7.58 2.66
C LEU A 145 0.43 6.53 1.82
N VAL A 146 1.55 6.91 1.21
CA VAL A 146 2.39 6.00 0.41
C VAL A 146 2.94 4.88 1.30
N ALA A 147 3.47 5.20 2.48
CA ALA A 147 4.00 4.21 3.41
C ALA A 147 2.93 3.21 3.87
N ALA A 148 1.73 3.67 4.23
CA ALA A 148 0.62 2.80 4.59
C ALA A 148 0.20 1.88 3.44
N ALA A 149 0.16 2.39 2.21
CA ALA A 149 -0.12 1.61 1.01
C ALA A 149 0.94 0.51 0.77
N VAL A 150 2.22 0.85 0.92
CA VAL A 150 3.34 -0.11 0.82
C VAL A 150 3.24 -1.19 1.90
N VAL A 151 2.99 -0.82 3.15
CA VAL A 151 2.83 -1.78 4.26
C VAL A 151 1.63 -2.70 4.01
N ALA A 152 0.52 -2.17 3.51
CA ALA A 152 -0.67 -2.96 3.17
C ALA A 152 -0.40 -3.94 2.01
N ALA A 153 0.25 -3.47 0.94
CA ALA A 153 0.66 -4.27 -0.20
C ALA A 153 1.62 -5.40 0.22
N ALA A 154 2.69 -5.08 0.95
CA ALA A 154 3.64 -6.06 1.46
C ALA A 154 2.97 -7.09 2.39
N SER A 155 2.08 -6.64 3.27
CA SER A 155 1.32 -7.53 4.15
C SER A 155 0.37 -8.46 3.38
N HIS A 156 -0.21 -7.98 2.28
CA HIS A 156 -1.04 -8.80 1.40
C HIS A 156 -0.21 -9.88 0.69
N LEU A 157 0.93 -9.49 0.10
CA LEU A 157 1.86 -10.42 -0.55
C LEU A 157 2.41 -11.47 0.41
N VAL A 158 2.88 -11.07 1.60
CA VAL A 158 3.41 -12.00 2.60
C VAL A 158 2.34 -12.97 3.12
N ARG A 159 1.10 -12.50 3.32
CA ARG A 159 -0.01 -13.39 3.71
C ARG A 159 -0.28 -14.44 2.62
N TRP A 160 -0.29 -14.02 1.36
CA TRP A 160 -0.44 -14.93 0.23
C TRP A 160 0.72 -15.93 0.15
N MET A 161 1.98 -15.48 0.21
CA MET A 161 3.16 -16.34 0.20
C MET A 161 3.13 -17.38 1.32
N ARG A 162 2.80 -16.97 2.56
CA ARG A 162 2.68 -17.89 3.70
C ARG A 162 1.60 -18.94 3.48
N ARG A 163 0.47 -18.56 2.87
CA ARG A 163 -0.59 -19.51 2.51
C ARG A 163 -0.09 -20.51 1.46
N THR A 164 0.59 -20.04 0.42
CA THR A 164 1.17 -20.89 -0.63
C THR A 164 2.20 -21.86 -0.05
N LEU A 165 3.12 -21.38 0.78
CA LEU A 165 4.11 -22.23 1.45
C LEU A 165 3.47 -23.29 2.36
N ARG A 166 2.40 -22.93 3.09
CA ARG A 166 1.64 -23.90 3.89
C ARG A 166 0.93 -24.93 3.03
N ALA A 167 0.39 -24.52 1.87
CA ALA A 167 -0.26 -25.44 0.94
C ALA A 167 0.76 -26.41 0.33
N LEU A 168 1.95 -25.93 -0.04
CA LEU A 168 3.07 -26.75 -0.51
C LEU A 168 3.57 -27.72 0.57
N ALA A 169 3.77 -27.24 1.80
CA ALA A 169 4.19 -28.08 2.92
C ALA A 169 3.16 -29.14 3.32
N ARG A 170 1.86 -28.87 3.10
CA ARG A 170 0.76 -29.81 3.38
C ARG A 170 0.47 -30.76 2.23
N ARG A 171 0.89 -30.45 1.00
CA ARG A 171 0.93 -31.43 -0.08
C ARG A 171 1.98 -32.47 0.32
N ARG A 172 1.52 -33.52 1.01
CA ARG A 172 2.23 -34.80 0.98
C ARG A 172 2.37 -35.12 -0.49
N VAL A 173 3.59 -35.10 -1.01
CA VAL A 173 3.89 -35.69 -2.31
C VAL A 173 3.29 -37.09 -2.23
N PRO A 174 2.29 -37.43 -3.07
CA PRO A 174 1.86 -38.82 -3.13
C PRO A 174 3.12 -39.58 -3.48
N TYR A 175 3.61 -40.39 -2.53
CA TYR A 175 4.56 -41.42 -2.88
C TYR A 175 3.87 -42.17 -4.02
N PHE A 176 4.47 -42.16 -5.20
CA PHE A 176 3.96 -42.93 -6.33
C PHE A 176 3.94 -44.38 -5.85
N SER A 177 2.80 -44.84 -5.33
CA SER A 177 2.59 -46.26 -5.15
C SER A 177 2.65 -46.81 -6.57
N PRO A 178 3.59 -47.70 -6.90
CA PRO A 178 3.62 -48.33 -8.20
C PRO A 178 2.22 -48.91 -8.44
N PRO A 179 1.68 -48.82 -9.67
CA PRO A 179 0.39 -49.40 -9.97
C PRO A 179 0.45 -50.88 -9.61
N VAL A 180 -0.22 -51.26 -8.52
CA VAL A 180 -0.49 -52.66 -8.26
C VAL A 180 -1.43 -53.08 -9.38
N LEU A 181 -0.93 -53.91 -10.28
CA LEU A 181 -1.71 -54.59 -11.29
C LEU A 181 -2.74 -55.47 -10.57
N VAL A 182 -3.91 -54.89 -10.27
CA VAL A 182 -5.06 -55.66 -9.82
C VAL A 182 -5.58 -56.39 -11.05
N PRO A 183 -5.63 -57.74 -11.07
CA PRO A 183 -6.19 -58.47 -12.19
C PRO A 183 -7.65 -58.03 -12.39
N ALA A 184 -7.95 -57.56 -13.60
CA ALA A 184 -9.26 -57.10 -13.98
C ALA A 184 -10.28 -58.25 -13.81
N ARG A 185 -11.17 -58.14 -12.82
CA ARG A 185 -12.43 -58.88 -12.86
C ARG A 185 -13.36 -58.14 -13.83
N PRO A 186 -14.01 -58.83 -14.79
CA PRO A 186 -14.95 -58.18 -15.70
C PRO A 186 -16.18 -57.74 -14.90
N ALA A 187 -16.22 -56.45 -14.53
CA ALA A 187 -17.43 -55.82 -14.03
C ALA A 187 -18.23 -55.32 -15.23
N LEU A 188 -19.46 -55.81 -15.36
CA LEU A 188 -20.47 -55.32 -16.31
C LEU A 188 -20.61 -53.80 -16.15
N ALA A 189 -20.10 -53.05 -17.13
CA ALA A 189 -20.17 -51.60 -17.17
C ALA A 189 -21.58 -51.16 -17.57
N VAL A 190 -22.36 -50.71 -16.59
CA VAL A 190 -23.58 -49.93 -16.86
C VAL A 190 -23.15 -48.52 -17.26
N ALA A 191 -23.30 -48.18 -18.54
CA ALA A 191 -23.03 -46.85 -19.06
C ALA A 191 -24.00 -45.83 -18.44
N ARG A 192 -23.49 -44.89 -17.64
CA ARG A 192 -24.22 -43.68 -17.25
C ARG A 192 -23.84 -42.54 -18.21
N PRO A 193 -24.79 -41.91 -18.91
CA PRO A 193 -24.48 -40.82 -19.81
C PRO A 193 -24.01 -39.58 -19.03
N ALA A 194 -22.84 -39.08 -19.41
CA ALA A 194 -22.26 -37.83 -18.94
C ALA A 194 -22.87 -36.65 -19.69
N SER A 195 -24.01 -36.12 -19.23
CA SER A 195 -24.67 -34.96 -19.87
C SER A 195 -24.68 -33.68 -19.03
N GLU A 196 -24.04 -33.62 -17.86
CA GLU A 196 -24.33 -32.54 -16.90
C GLU A 196 -23.24 -31.47 -16.68
N ARG A 197 -22.16 -31.42 -17.47
CA ARG A 197 -21.05 -30.47 -17.21
C ARG A 197 -20.65 -29.52 -18.34
N LEU A 198 -21.58 -29.20 -19.24
CA LEU A 198 -21.40 -28.12 -20.21
C LEU A 198 -22.60 -27.16 -20.16
N ARG A 199 -22.77 -26.45 -19.02
CA ARG A 199 -23.56 -25.21 -19.01
C ARG A 199 -22.65 -24.04 -19.38
N THR A 200 -22.54 -23.78 -20.67
CA THR A 200 -22.15 -22.48 -21.20
C THR A 200 -23.24 -21.48 -20.83
N ARG A 201 -22.90 -20.42 -20.09
CA ARG A 201 -23.82 -19.29 -19.88
C ARG A 201 -23.93 -18.51 -21.19
N GLY A 202 -25.06 -18.62 -21.88
CA GLY A 202 -25.43 -17.72 -22.97
C GLY A 202 -25.86 -16.34 -22.45
N PRO A 203 -25.82 -15.29 -23.30
CA PRO A 203 -26.18 -13.92 -22.90
C PRO A 203 -27.71 -13.78 -22.72
N PRO A 204 -28.18 -12.77 -21.95
CA PRO A 204 -29.60 -12.58 -21.68
C PRO A 204 -30.35 -12.14 -22.95
N SER A 205 -31.46 -12.81 -23.27
CA SER A 205 -32.34 -12.41 -24.38
C SER A 205 -33.17 -11.19 -24.00
N VAL A 206 -33.05 -10.13 -24.78
CA VAL A 206 -34.00 -9.02 -24.79
C VAL A 206 -35.22 -9.49 -25.58
N ALA A 207 -36.33 -9.76 -24.89
CA ALA A 207 -37.60 -10.08 -25.54
C ALA A 207 -38.19 -8.80 -26.13
N VAL A 208 -38.15 -8.66 -27.46
CA VAL A 208 -38.99 -7.72 -28.20
C VAL A 208 -40.20 -8.51 -28.70
N THR A 209 -41.39 -8.15 -28.22
CA THR A 209 -42.66 -8.55 -28.82
C THR A 209 -43.25 -7.37 -29.59
N ARG A 210 -43.63 -7.64 -30.84
CA ARG A 210 -44.38 -6.79 -31.77
C ARG A 210 -45.80 -6.52 -31.27
#